data_AF-A0A2V8XNF7-F1
#
_entry.id   AF-A0A2V8XNF7-F1
#
_cell.length_a   1.000
_cell.length_b   1.000
_cell.length_c   1.000
_cell.angle_alpha   90.00
_cell.angle_beta   90.00
_cell.angle_gamma   90.00
#
_symmetry.space_group_name_H-M   'P 1'
#
loop_
_entity.id
_entity.type
_entity.pdbx_description
1 polymer ?
#
loop_
_entity_poly.entity_id
_entity_poly.type
_entity_poly.pdbx_seq_one_letter_code
_entity_poly.pdbx_strand_id
1 'polypeptide(L)'
;MVMTTKHHEGFCHFDTKTTDYCSPKQGPGRDLVREYVDAARAEGMRVGFYYSLMDWHHPDGARCATDESARKRFVEYIHTHIRELLSNYGKIDVLWYDVSWPLDAAGWESERMNKMVFELQPDIIVNNRNKLPGDFSTPEQQITADKEGRAWESCMTLNDSWGYQRADDDWKSPRRVIQNLISCSRDTGNYLLNIGPRADGSVPEESVRVLTEVGQWMRRNGGSIYASDPCQPRRSNYASFTRKGNTLYMHVHFWPGDYVVVAGLQAQVKSARFLASGEKINFQQDKYRARLTGLPAEAPDHPVTTIALDCESEPTQDNIFVRKEKPREGV
;
A
#
# COMPACT_ATOMS: atom_id res chain seq x y z
N MET A 1 -5.44 8.59 -0.17
CA MET A 1 -6.38 7.62 0.45
C MET A 1 -7.29 7.08 -0.65
N VAL A 2 -7.94 5.93 -0.46
CA VAL A 2 -8.92 5.39 -1.42
C VAL A 2 -10.19 5.02 -0.65
N MET A 3 -11.33 5.63 -0.98
CA MET A 3 -12.62 5.35 -0.32
C MET A 3 -13.55 4.58 -1.25
N THR A 4 -14.26 3.59 -0.71
CA THR A 4 -15.38 2.93 -1.39
C THR A 4 -16.49 3.93 -1.69
N THR A 5 -16.63 4.34 -2.94
CA THR A 5 -17.75 5.20 -3.39
C THR A 5 -18.98 4.36 -3.69
N LYS A 6 -18.78 3.13 -4.19
CA LYS A 6 -19.78 2.07 -4.31
C LYS A 6 -19.11 0.72 -4.21
N HIS A 7 -19.59 -0.15 -3.33
CA HIS A 7 -19.15 -1.54 -3.22
C HIS A 7 -20.13 -2.50 -3.94
N HIS A 8 -19.88 -3.80 -3.89
CA HIS A 8 -20.65 -4.81 -4.64
C HIS A 8 -22.14 -4.80 -4.31
N GLU A 9 -22.52 -4.44 -3.08
CA GLU A 9 -23.93 -4.31 -2.71
C GLU A 9 -24.68 -3.21 -3.47
N GLY A 10 -23.97 -2.34 -4.21
CA GLY A 10 -24.57 -1.32 -5.07
C GLY A 10 -24.92 0.00 -4.36
N PHE A 11 -24.73 0.09 -3.04
CA PHE A 11 -25.03 1.31 -2.29
C PHE A 11 -24.02 2.41 -2.61
N CYS A 12 -24.51 3.55 -3.08
CA CYS A 12 -23.67 4.67 -3.48
C CYS A 12 -23.45 5.64 -2.30
N HIS A 13 -22.21 5.87 -1.91
CA HIS A 13 -21.84 6.84 -0.87
C HIS A 13 -21.83 8.31 -1.36
N PHE A 14 -22.31 8.55 -2.59
CA PHE A 14 -22.27 9.82 -3.28
C PHE A 14 -23.64 10.19 -3.85
N ASP A 15 -23.88 11.47 -4.14
CA ASP A 15 -25.16 11.91 -4.71
C ASP A 15 -25.25 11.62 -6.21
N THR A 16 -25.85 10.47 -6.55
CA THR A 16 -26.13 10.07 -7.93
C THR A 16 -27.58 10.31 -8.32
N LYS A 17 -27.79 10.73 -9.57
CA LYS A 17 -29.13 10.94 -10.14
C LYS A 17 -29.76 9.65 -10.68
N THR A 18 -29.00 8.57 -10.74
CA THR A 18 -29.38 7.34 -11.45
C THR A 18 -30.07 6.29 -10.56
N THR A 19 -29.94 6.40 -9.23
CA THR A 19 -30.59 5.51 -8.27
C THR A 19 -30.93 6.26 -6.98
N ASP A 20 -31.90 5.73 -6.22
CA ASP A 20 -32.20 6.19 -4.87
C ASP A 20 -31.45 5.40 -3.79
N TYR A 21 -30.77 4.31 -4.16
CA TYR A 21 -29.97 3.48 -3.25
C TYR A 21 -28.61 4.13 -2.96
N CYS A 22 -28.64 5.31 -2.32
CA CYS A 22 -27.48 6.12 -2.03
C CYS A 22 -27.58 6.85 -0.67
N SER A 23 -26.42 7.26 -0.13
CA SER A 23 -26.32 7.89 1.19
C SER A 23 -27.13 9.18 1.37
N PRO A 24 -27.28 10.08 0.37
CA PRO A 24 -28.15 11.25 0.51
C PRO A 24 -29.65 10.94 0.60
N LYS A 25 -30.11 9.82 0.03
CA LYS A 25 -31.55 9.53 -0.10
C LYS A 25 -32.04 8.42 0.85
N GLN A 26 -31.23 7.39 1.07
CA GLN A 26 -31.58 6.21 1.88
C GLN A 26 -30.60 5.94 3.02
N GLY A 27 -29.56 6.77 3.18
CA GLY A 27 -28.61 6.68 4.29
C GLY A 27 -28.69 7.90 5.23
N PRO A 28 -27.54 8.51 5.59
CA PRO A 28 -27.50 9.63 6.54
C PRO A 28 -27.97 10.98 5.99
N GLY A 29 -28.53 11.05 4.77
CA GLY A 29 -28.98 12.31 4.18
C GLY A 29 -27.84 13.22 3.72
N ARG A 30 -26.63 12.66 3.55
CA ARG A 30 -25.38 13.37 3.28
C ARG A 30 -24.62 12.72 2.14
N ASP A 31 -23.85 13.53 1.41
CA ASP A 31 -22.89 13.07 0.41
C ASP A 31 -21.56 12.74 1.10
N LEU A 32 -21.39 11.47 1.46
CA LEU A 32 -20.22 11.02 2.22
C LEU A 32 -18.93 11.09 1.41
N VAL A 33 -19.01 10.92 0.08
CA VAL A 33 -17.85 11.07 -0.80
C VAL A 33 -17.40 12.53 -0.84
N ARG A 34 -18.31 13.51 -0.93
CA ARG A 34 -17.96 14.94 -0.87
C ARG A 34 -17.19 15.27 0.41
N GLU A 35 -17.70 14.84 1.55
CA GLU A 35 -17.08 15.08 2.85
C GLU A 35 -15.70 14.42 2.98
N TYR A 36 -15.56 13.17 2.51
CA TYR A 36 -14.27 12.49 2.43
C TYR A 36 -13.26 13.26 1.58
N VAL A 37 -13.68 13.73 0.40
CA VAL A 37 -12.79 14.47 -0.51
C VAL A 37 -12.32 15.77 0.15
N ASP A 38 -13.23 16.51 0.77
CA ASP A 38 -12.92 17.80 1.38
C ASP A 38 -11.99 17.62 2.59
N ALA A 39 -12.25 16.61 3.43
CA ALA A 39 -11.39 16.28 4.55
C ALA A 39 -9.99 15.79 4.11
N ALA A 40 -9.91 14.90 3.13
CA ALA A 40 -8.63 14.39 2.62
C ALA A 40 -7.77 15.54 2.05
N ARG A 41 -8.38 16.45 1.30
CA ARG A 41 -7.67 17.62 0.74
C ARG A 41 -7.25 18.63 1.80
N ALA A 42 -8.07 18.85 2.84
CA ALA A 42 -7.72 19.72 3.95
C ALA A 42 -6.43 19.25 4.66
N GLU A 43 -6.19 17.94 4.69
CA GLU A 43 -4.98 17.31 5.23
C GLU A 43 -3.85 17.13 4.19
N GLY A 44 -3.99 17.71 2.98
CA GLY A 44 -2.99 17.60 1.92
C GLY A 44 -2.85 16.19 1.32
N MET A 45 -3.82 15.31 1.55
CA MET A 45 -3.81 13.94 1.04
C MET A 45 -4.35 13.86 -0.39
N ARG A 46 -3.73 13.00 -1.19
CA ARG A 46 -4.28 12.60 -2.51
C ARG A 46 -5.60 11.86 -2.33
N VAL A 47 -6.51 12.08 -3.27
CA VAL A 47 -7.90 11.58 -3.24
C VAL A 47 -8.05 10.42 -4.22
N GLY A 48 -8.60 9.31 -3.74
CA GLY A 48 -8.82 8.12 -4.54
C GLY A 48 -10.21 7.54 -4.32
N PHE A 49 -10.79 7.00 -5.38
CA PHE A 49 -12.09 6.34 -5.35
C PHE A 49 -11.94 4.87 -5.68
N TYR A 50 -12.42 4.03 -4.78
CA TYR A 50 -12.75 2.65 -5.11
C TYR A 50 -14.17 2.64 -5.69
N TYR A 51 -14.36 1.94 -6.81
CA TYR A 51 -15.67 1.81 -7.42
C TYR A 51 -15.90 0.39 -7.94
N SER A 52 -17.01 -0.21 -7.53
CA SER A 52 -17.35 -1.54 -7.99
C SER A 52 -18.07 -1.58 -9.35
N LEU A 53 -17.50 -2.30 -10.33
CA LEU A 53 -18.17 -2.63 -11.60
C LEU A 53 -19.30 -3.63 -11.36
N MET A 54 -19.08 -4.64 -10.51
CA MET A 54 -20.12 -5.52 -10.02
C MET A 54 -21.16 -4.77 -9.19
N ASP A 55 -22.43 -5.14 -9.34
CA ASP A 55 -23.54 -4.54 -8.61
C ASP A 55 -24.62 -5.60 -8.34
N TRP A 56 -24.84 -5.92 -7.06
CA TRP A 56 -25.84 -6.89 -6.61
C TRP A 56 -27.24 -6.29 -6.49
N HIS A 57 -27.35 -4.96 -6.50
CA HIS A 57 -28.63 -4.27 -6.37
C HIS A 57 -29.26 -3.99 -7.73
N HIS A 58 -28.47 -3.57 -8.73
CA HIS A 58 -29.00 -3.24 -10.04
C HIS A 58 -29.59 -4.49 -10.73
N PRO A 59 -30.84 -4.46 -11.24
CA PRO A 59 -31.51 -5.65 -11.79
C PRO A 59 -30.81 -6.25 -13.01
N ASP A 60 -30.09 -5.42 -13.76
CA ASP A 60 -29.28 -5.85 -14.92
C ASP A 60 -27.86 -6.32 -14.53
N GLY A 61 -27.48 -6.27 -13.24
CA GLY A 61 -26.12 -6.50 -12.75
C GLY A 61 -25.52 -7.85 -13.16
N ALA A 62 -26.23 -8.95 -12.87
CA ALA A 62 -25.82 -10.29 -13.35
C ALA A 62 -26.37 -10.62 -14.75
N ARG A 63 -27.54 -10.06 -15.11
CA ARG A 63 -28.21 -10.32 -16.39
C ARG A 63 -27.41 -9.82 -17.59
N CYS A 64 -26.59 -8.78 -17.41
CA CYS A 64 -25.72 -8.24 -18.44
C CYS A 64 -24.79 -9.31 -19.06
N ALA A 65 -24.49 -10.40 -18.34
CA ALA A 65 -23.67 -11.49 -18.85
C ALA A 65 -24.28 -12.15 -20.10
N THR A 66 -25.61 -12.30 -20.15
CA THR A 66 -26.31 -13.07 -21.20
C THR A 66 -27.34 -12.26 -21.99
N ASP A 67 -27.76 -11.10 -21.50
CA ASP A 67 -28.72 -10.20 -22.16
C ASP A 67 -28.01 -8.91 -22.62
N GLU A 68 -27.85 -8.74 -23.94
CA GLU A 68 -27.16 -7.58 -24.54
C GLU A 68 -27.86 -6.25 -24.23
N SER A 69 -29.19 -6.25 -24.18
CA SER A 69 -29.95 -5.03 -23.87
C SER A 69 -29.79 -4.64 -22.41
N ALA A 70 -29.79 -5.63 -21.50
CA ALA A 70 -29.44 -5.43 -20.10
C ALA A 70 -28.00 -4.93 -19.95
N ARG A 71 -27.06 -5.49 -20.71
CA ARG A 71 -25.67 -5.06 -20.70
C ARG A 71 -25.50 -3.60 -21.09
N LYS A 72 -26.10 -3.16 -22.20
CA LYS A 72 -26.01 -1.76 -22.65
C LYS A 72 -26.54 -0.79 -21.60
N ARG A 73 -27.69 -1.07 -20.98
CA ARG A 73 -28.24 -0.23 -19.91
C ARG A 73 -27.33 -0.20 -18.68
N PHE A 74 -26.84 -1.37 -18.26
CA PHE A 74 -26.03 -1.47 -17.05
C PHE A 74 -24.64 -0.86 -17.21
N VAL A 75 -23.97 -1.08 -18.35
CA VAL A 75 -22.68 -0.46 -18.65
C VAL A 75 -22.81 1.06 -18.71
N GLU A 76 -23.87 1.58 -19.32
CA GLU A 76 -24.10 3.03 -19.35
C GLU A 76 -24.42 3.60 -17.95
N TYR A 77 -25.13 2.86 -17.10
CA TYR A 77 -25.33 3.21 -15.69
C TYR A 77 -23.98 3.31 -14.95
N ILE A 78 -23.11 2.31 -15.10
CA ILE A 78 -21.77 2.30 -14.49
C ILE A 78 -20.90 3.46 -15.02
N HIS A 79 -20.89 3.70 -16.33
CA HIS A 79 -20.14 4.81 -16.93
C HIS A 79 -20.67 6.16 -16.48
N THR A 80 -21.98 6.30 -16.28
CA THR A 80 -22.59 7.50 -15.73
C THR A 80 -22.09 7.78 -14.31
N HIS A 81 -22.04 6.77 -13.44
CA HIS A 81 -21.49 6.92 -12.08
C HIS A 81 -20.05 7.38 -12.08
N ILE A 82 -19.20 6.74 -12.90
CA ILE A 82 -17.79 7.12 -13.03
C ILE A 82 -17.68 8.56 -13.52
N ARG A 83 -18.49 8.97 -14.51
CA ARG A 83 -18.53 10.36 -14.99
C ARG A 83 -18.93 11.32 -13.87
N GLU A 84 -19.97 11.02 -13.10
CA GLU A 84 -20.41 11.85 -11.96
C GLU A 84 -19.27 12.01 -10.93
N LEU A 85 -18.63 10.91 -10.54
CA LEU A 85 -17.50 10.90 -9.59
C LEU A 85 -16.31 11.73 -10.08
N LEU A 86 -15.98 11.65 -11.37
CA LEU A 86 -14.84 12.37 -11.94
C LEU A 86 -15.15 13.80 -12.36
N SER A 87 -16.42 14.22 -12.37
CA SER A 87 -16.81 15.59 -12.75
C SER A 87 -17.23 16.45 -11.56
N ASN A 88 -17.86 15.86 -10.54
CA ASN A 88 -18.51 16.63 -9.47
C ASN A 88 -17.63 16.82 -8.22
N TYR A 89 -16.49 16.13 -8.13
CA TYR A 89 -15.70 16.07 -6.90
C TYR A 89 -14.33 16.76 -6.99
N GLY A 90 -14.04 17.49 -8.07
CA GLY A 90 -12.73 18.14 -8.32
C GLY A 90 -11.67 17.15 -8.81
N LYS A 91 -10.39 17.45 -8.59
CA LYS A 91 -9.26 16.58 -9.03
C LYS A 91 -9.23 15.25 -8.27
N ILE A 92 -9.23 14.13 -8.99
CA ILE A 92 -9.12 12.78 -8.41
C ILE A 92 -7.78 12.18 -8.84
N ASP A 93 -7.02 11.65 -7.89
CA ASP A 93 -5.68 11.10 -8.13
C ASP A 93 -5.71 9.61 -8.49
N VAL A 94 -6.66 8.83 -7.94
CA VAL A 94 -6.73 7.38 -8.14
C VAL A 94 -8.16 6.92 -8.42
N LEU A 95 -8.35 6.08 -9.44
CA LEU A 95 -9.56 5.30 -9.62
C LEU A 95 -9.24 3.81 -9.53
N TRP A 96 -9.78 3.17 -8.49
CA TRP A 96 -9.50 1.79 -8.12
C TRP A 96 -10.75 0.95 -8.41
N TYR A 97 -10.77 0.28 -9.56
CA TYR A 97 -11.90 -0.58 -9.94
C TYR A 97 -11.94 -1.87 -9.16
N ASP A 98 -13.12 -2.45 -8.96
CA ASP A 98 -13.26 -3.81 -8.45
C ASP A 98 -14.64 -4.44 -8.68
N VAL A 99 -14.84 -5.73 -8.53
CA VAL A 99 -14.21 -6.69 -9.44
C VAL A 99 -14.88 -6.57 -10.80
N SER A 100 -14.23 -7.05 -11.87
CA SER A 100 -14.83 -7.04 -13.22
C SER A 100 -15.95 -8.06 -13.43
N TRP A 101 -16.37 -8.83 -12.43
CA TRP A 101 -17.45 -9.80 -12.64
C TRP A 101 -18.78 -9.06 -12.96
N PRO A 102 -19.60 -9.51 -13.92
CA PRO A 102 -19.50 -10.76 -14.70
C PRO A 102 -18.86 -10.61 -16.08
N LEU A 103 -18.40 -9.42 -16.48
CA LEU A 103 -17.98 -9.14 -17.86
C LEU A 103 -16.45 -9.14 -18.02
N ASP A 104 -16.00 -9.29 -19.26
CA ASP A 104 -14.61 -9.05 -19.65
C ASP A 104 -14.40 -7.57 -20.05
N ALA A 105 -13.19 -7.23 -20.51
CA ALA A 105 -12.85 -5.87 -20.90
C ALA A 105 -13.78 -5.32 -22.00
N ALA A 106 -14.14 -6.16 -22.97
CA ALA A 106 -15.01 -5.79 -24.08
C ALA A 106 -16.45 -5.59 -23.62
N GLY A 107 -16.97 -6.47 -22.76
CA GLY A 107 -18.32 -6.37 -22.21
C GLY A 107 -18.51 -5.13 -21.34
N TRP A 108 -17.49 -4.73 -20.58
CA TRP A 108 -17.48 -3.45 -19.84
C TRP A 108 -17.20 -2.24 -20.72
N GLU A 109 -16.89 -2.43 -22.01
CA GLU A 109 -16.41 -1.35 -22.87
C GLU A 109 -15.25 -0.58 -22.24
N SER A 110 -14.31 -1.31 -21.61
CA SER A 110 -13.31 -0.74 -20.71
C SER A 110 -12.39 0.29 -21.39
N GLU A 111 -12.15 0.15 -22.70
CA GLU A 111 -11.40 1.15 -23.47
C GLU A 111 -12.19 2.47 -23.58
N ARG A 112 -13.51 2.40 -23.83
CA ARG A 112 -14.37 3.59 -23.82
C ARG A 112 -14.43 4.21 -22.43
N MET A 113 -14.55 3.38 -21.40
CA MET A 113 -14.55 3.80 -20.01
C MET A 113 -13.26 4.55 -19.65
N ASN A 114 -12.09 3.95 -19.91
CA ASN A 114 -10.81 4.57 -19.60
C ASN A 114 -10.54 5.81 -20.45
N LYS A 115 -10.95 5.83 -21.72
CA LYS A 115 -10.87 7.04 -22.55
C LYS A 115 -11.62 8.20 -21.89
N MET A 116 -12.86 7.97 -21.45
CA MET A 116 -13.64 8.97 -20.71
C MET A 116 -12.95 9.40 -19.41
N VAL A 117 -12.39 8.45 -18.64
CA VAL A 117 -11.68 8.73 -17.39
C VAL A 117 -10.50 9.67 -17.63
N PHE A 118 -9.65 9.38 -18.61
CA PHE A 118 -8.47 10.20 -18.92
C PHE A 118 -8.81 11.52 -19.61
N GLU A 119 -9.94 11.62 -20.32
CA GLU A 119 -10.46 12.90 -20.83
C GLU A 119 -10.95 13.82 -19.69
N LEU A 120 -11.59 13.26 -18.66
CA LEU A 120 -12.08 14.02 -17.51
C LEU A 120 -10.98 14.37 -16.51
N GLN A 121 -10.03 13.46 -16.30
CA GLN A 121 -8.96 13.59 -15.31
C GLN A 121 -7.63 13.11 -15.91
N PRO A 122 -6.91 13.94 -16.69
CA PRO A 122 -5.71 13.50 -17.41
C PRO A 122 -4.54 12.99 -16.54
N ASP A 123 -4.49 13.39 -15.27
CA ASP A 123 -3.43 12.99 -14.32
C ASP A 123 -3.80 11.78 -13.44
N ILE A 124 -5.00 11.21 -13.59
CA ILE A 124 -5.47 10.11 -12.74
C ILE A 124 -4.70 8.82 -13.04
N ILE A 125 -4.45 8.02 -12.01
CA ILE A 125 -3.97 6.64 -12.19
C ILE A 125 -5.09 5.63 -11.94
N VAL A 126 -5.12 4.56 -12.73
CA VAL A 126 -6.13 3.50 -12.67
C VAL A 126 -5.50 2.13 -12.45
N ASN A 127 -6.15 1.29 -11.64
CA ASN A 127 -5.69 -0.09 -11.43
C ASN A 127 -6.05 -1.01 -12.61
N ASN A 128 -5.58 -2.26 -12.56
CA ASN A 128 -5.77 -3.27 -13.60
C ASN A 128 -7.07 -4.10 -13.48
N ARG A 129 -8.05 -3.65 -12.68
CA ARG A 129 -9.22 -4.46 -12.31
C ARG A 129 -10.44 -4.29 -13.20
N ASN A 130 -10.40 -3.41 -14.19
CA ASN A 130 -11.36 -3.39 -15.30
C ASN A 130 -10.95 -4.33 -16.45
N LYS A 131 -10.01 -5.26 -16.22
CA LYS A 131 -9.42 -6.18 -17.22
C LYS A 131 -8.52 -5.55 -18.28
N LEU A 132 -8.27 -4.24 -18.24
CA LEU A 132 -7.17 -3.62 -18.97
C LEU A 132 -5.89 -3.61 -18.11
N PRO A 133 -4.70 -3.40 -18.71
CA PRO A 133 -3.46 -3.36 -17.95
C PRO A 133 -3.45 -2.30 -16.85
N GLY A 134 -4.02 -1.11 -17.09
CA GLY A 134 -3.99 0.01 -16.15
C GLY A 134 -2.56 0.49 -15.83
N ASP A 135 -2.46 1.47 -14.94
CA ASP A 135 -1.18 2.09 -14.55
C ASP A 135 -0.42 1.26 -13.51
N PHE A 136 -1.14 0.53 -12.66
CA PHE A 136 -0.53 -0.33 -11.63
C PHE A 136 -1.31 -1.63 -11.39
N SER A 137 -0.65 -2.64 -10.79
CA SER A 137 -1.26 -3.93 -10.44
C SER A 137 -1.60 -3.98 -8.96
N THR A 138 -2.51 -4.89 -8.60
CA THR A 138 -3.10 -4.94 -7.26
C THR A 138 -3.01 -6.33 -6.63
N PRO A 139 -1.80 -6.81 -6.24
CA PRO A 139 -1.70 -8.01 -5.42
C PRO A 139 -2.51 -7.83 -4.12
N GLU A 140 -3.49 -8.70 -3.89
CA GLU A 140 -4.41 -8.60 -2.75
C GLU A 140 -4.04 -9.58 -1.64
N GLN A 141 -3.98 -9.10 -0.39
CA GLN A 141 -3.62 -9.89 0.80
C GLN A 141 -2.26 -10.59 0.71
N GLN A 142 -1.41 -10.20 -0.24
CA GLN A 142 -0.06 -10.70 -0.45
C GLN A 142 0.85 -9.57 -0.92
N ILE A 143 2.16 -9.70 -0.68
CA ILE A 143 3.19 -8.73 -1.09
C ILE A 143 4.06 -9.38 -2.15
N THR A 144 3.75 -9.06 -3.40
CA THR A 144 4.43 -9.62 -4.56
C THR A 144 4.63 -8.50 -5.58
N ALA A 145 5.89 -8.14 -5.81
CA ALA A 145 6.23 -7.17 -6.84
C ALA A 145 5.83 -7.69 -8.24
N ASP A 146 5.36 -6.77 -9.07
CA ASP A 146 5.10 -7.07 -10.47
C ASP A 146 6.41 -7.26 -11.25
N LYS A 147 6.31 -7.87 -12.41
CA LYS A 147 7.45 -8.12 -13.29
C LYS A 147 7.88 -6.83 -13.99
N GLU A 148 9.12 -6.83 -14.46
CA GLU A 148 9.64 -5.81 -15.38
C GLU A 148 9.58 -4.37 -14.84
N GLY A 149 9.55 -4.20 -13.51
CA GLY A 149 9.53 -2.88 -12.87
C GLY A 149 8.20 -2.14 -12.98
N ARG A 150 7.11 -2.84 -13.34
CA ARG A 150 5.78 -2.26 -13.41
C ARG A 150 5.30 -1.83 -12.02
N ALA A 151 4.64 -0.67 -11.95
CA ALA A 151 4.08 -0.15 -10.71
C ALA A 151 3.03 -1.12 -10.13
N TRP A 152 3.03 -1.26 -8.80
CA TRP A 152 2.15 -2.18 -8.10
C TRP A 152 1.82 -1.66 -6.69
N GLU A 153 0.65 -2.05 -6.21
CA GLU A 153 0.15 -1.68 -4.89
C GLU A 153 -0.47 -2.90 -4.21
N SER A 154 0.13 -3.33 -3.09
CA SER A 154 -0.49 -4.36 -2.26
C SER A 154 -1.59 -3.76 -1.41
N CYS A 155 -2.83 -4.17 -1.64
CA CYS A 155 -3.92 -3.88 -0.74
C CYS A 155 -3.99 -4.94 0.37
N MET A 156 -4.07 -4.48 1.63
CA MET A 156 -4.16 -5.37 2.79
C MET A 156 -5.15 -4.86 3.85
N THR A 157 -5.83 -5.81 4.47
CA THR A 157 -6.67 -5.60 5.66
C THR A 157 -5.83 -5.41 6.92
N LEU A 158 -6.35 -4.65 7.90
CA LEU A 158 -5.69 -4.52 9.20
C LEU A 158 -5.97 -5.71 10.12
N ASN A 159 -7.20 -6.23 10.12
CA ASN A 159 -7.57 -7.56 10.61
C ASN A 159 -7.77 -8.50 9.41
N ASP A 160 -8.70 -9.45 9.43
CA ASP A 160 -9.00 -10.35 8.31
C ASP A 160 -10.19 -9.90 7.44
N SER A 161 -10.72 -8.70 7.69
CA SER A 161 -11.91 -8.17 7.03
C SER A 161 -11.67 -6.80 6.36
N TRP A 162 -12.29 -6.59 5.19
CA TRP A 162 -12.30 -5.28 4.51
C TRP A 162 -13.32 -4.33 5.14
N GLY A 163 -14.58 -4.75 5.15
CA GLY A 163 -15.64 -4.07 5.89
C GLY A 163 -15.55 -4.36 7.39
N TYR A 164 -16.25 -3.57 8.19
CA TYR A 164 -16.28 -3.78 9.64
C TYR A 164 -16.90 -5.14 9.99
N GLN A 165 -16.11 -5.99 10.65
CA GLN A 165 -16.56 -7.25 11.22
C GLN A 165 -16.38 -7.21 12.73
N ARG A 166 -17.50 -7.26 13.47
CA ARG A 166 -17.51 -7.11 14.94
C ARG A 166 -16.75 -8.21 15.66
N ALA A 167 -16.75 -9.42 15.10
CA ALA A 167 -16.16 -10.60 15.71
C ALA A 167 -14.71 -10.86 15.28
N ASP A 168 -14.15 -10.05 14.39
CA ASP A 168 -12.79 -10.21 13.87
C ASP A 168 -11.82 -9.36 14.68
N ASP A 169 -11.14 -10.01 15.62
CA ASP A 169 -10.16 -9.43 16.53
C ASP A 169 -8.70 -9.81 16.19
N ASP A 170 -8.44 -10.41 15.01
CA ASP A 170 -7.09 -10.76 14.56
C ASP A 170 -6.34 -9.56 13.95
N TRP A 171 -6.16 -8.53 14.77
CA TRP A 171 -5.52 -7.28 14.37
C TRP A 171 -4.01 -7.46 14.17
N LYS A 172 -3.52 -7.07 12.98
CA LYS A 172 -2.07 -6.96 12.72
C LYS A 172 -1.44 -5.96 13.69
N SER A 173 -0.31 -6.35 14.28
CA SER A 173 0.47 -5.45 15.13
C SER A 173 1.12 -4.31 14.32
N PRO A 174 1.47 -3.17 14.96
CA PRO A 174 2.22 -2.09 14.31
C PRO A 174 3.52 -2.57 13.65
N ARG A 175 4.23 -3.51 14.31
CA ARG A 175 5.44 -4.14 13.75
C ARG A 175 5.16 -4.87 12.45
N ARG A 176 4.06 -5.64 12.37
CA ARG A 176 3.67 -6.35 11.15
C ARG A 176 3.33 -5.38 10.03
N VAL A 177 2.59 -4.31 10.33
CA VAL A 177 2.25 -3.26 9.36
C VAL A 177 3.51 -2.59 8.80
N ILE A 178 4.47 -2.25 9.65
CA ILE A 178 5.77 -1.68 9.21
C ILE A 178 6.59 -2.67 8.40
N GLN A 179 6.63 -3.96 8.78
CA GLN A 179 7.28 -5.01 7.99
C GLN A 179 6.71 -5.12 6.57
N ASN A 180 5.39 -5.05 6.45
CA ASN A 180 4.69 -5.08 5.17
C ASN A 180 5.04 -3.84 4.33
N LEU A 181 4.98 -2.65 4.93
CA LEU A 181 5.34 -1.39 4.29
C LEU A 181 6.79 -1.40 3.78
N ILE A 182 7.74 -1.86 4.60
CA ILE A 182 9.15 -2.03 4.22
C ILE A 182 9.27 -3.00 3.05
N SER A 183 8.54 -4.11 3.07
CA SER A 183 8.60 -5.12 2.01
C SER A 183 8.10 -4.57 0.68
N CYS A 184 7.05 -3.75 0.69
CA CYS A 184 6.57 -3.07 -0.51
C CYS A 184 7.59 -2.05 -1.02
N SER A 185 8.05 -1.16 -0.15
CA SER A 185 9.02 -0.10 -0.47
C SER A 185 10.35 -0.65 -1.02
N ARG A 186 10.85 -1.75 -0.46
CA ARG A 186 12.08 -2.43 -0.93
C ARG A 186 12.05 -2.77 -2.42
N ASP A 187 10.88 -3.19 -2.90
CA ASP A 187 10.65 -3.63 -4.27
C ASP A 187 9.81 -2.60 -5.05
N THR A 188 9.92 -1.32 -4.66
CA THR A 188 9.35 -0.14 -5.33
C THR A 188 7.82 -0.17 -5.50
N GLY A 189 7.11 -0.84 -4.58
CA GLY A 189 5.66 -0.90 -4.55
C GLY A 189 5.02 -0.06 -3.46
N ASN A 190 3.71 0.12 -3.58
CA ASN A 190 2.88 0.78 -2.59
C ASN A 190 2.22 -0.22 -1.63
N TYR A 191 1.88 0.26 -0.43
CA TYR A 191 1.12 -0.48 0.56
C TYR A 191 -0.18 0.25 0.90
N LEU A 192 -1.31 -0.26 0.40
CA LEU A 192 -2.64 0.26 0.67
C LEU A 192 -3.26 -0.49 1.84
N LEU A 193 -3.18 0.09 3.03
CA LEU A 193 -3.69 -0.49 4.26
C LEU A 193 -5.14 -0.04 4.52
N ASN A 194 -6.04 -1.00 4.69
CA ASN A 194 -7.46 -0.78 4.89
C ASN A 194 -7.83 -0.49 6.35
N ILE A 195 -8.90 0.30 6.54
CA ILE A 195 -9.69 0.33 7.76
C ILE A 195 -11.16 0.08 7.41
N GLY A 196 -11.89 -0.61 8.28
CA GLY A 196 -13.35 -0.78 8.18
C GLY A 196 -14.06 0.02 9.27
N PRO A 197 -14.57 1.23 8.99
CA PRO A 197 -15.32 2.02 9.95
C PRO A 197 -16.58 1.30 10.45
N ARG A 198 -16.98 1.57 11.68
CA ARG A 198 -18.25 1.10 12.26
C ARG A 198 -19.44 1.76 11.56
N ALA A 199 -20.63 1.20 11.74
CA ALA A 199 -21.87 1.71 11.13
C ALA A 199 -22.23 3.14 11.57
N ASP A 200 -21.74 3.60 12.72
CA ASP A 200 -21.89 4.98 13.20
C ASP A 200 -20.85 5.96 12.62
N GLY A 201 -19.97 5.48 11.74
CA GLY A 201 -18.89 6.24 11.11
C GLY A 201 -17.61 6.32 11.93
N SER A 202 -17.56 5.79 13.15
CA SER A 202 -16.34 5.78 13.97
C SER A 202 -15.31 4.78 13.45
N VAL A 203 -14.03 5.13 13.54
CA VAL A 203 -12.92 4.20 13.24
C VAL A 203 -12.71 3.28 14.45
N PRO A 204 -12.59 1.95 14.29
CA PRO A 204 -12.27 1.06 15.40
C PRO A 204 -11.02 1.50 16.18
N GLU A 205 -11.08 1.44 17.52
CA GLU A 205 -9.99 1.92 18.39
C GLU A 205 -8.68 1.17 18.15
N GLU A 206 -8.76 -0.12 17.81
CA GLU A 206 -7.62 -0.95 17.44
C GLU A 206 -6.94 -0.45 16.17
N SER A 207 -7.73 0.01 15.19
CA SER A 207 -7.21 0.63 13.98
C SER A 207 -6.49 1.94 14.31
N VAL A 208 -7.10 2.78 15.14
CA VAL A 208 -6.49 4.05 15.59
C VAL A 208 -5.18 3.80 16.33
N ARG A 209 -5.15 2.85 17.26
CA ARG A 209 -3.94 2.49 18.03
C ARG A 209 -2.81 2.05 17.10
N VAL A 210 -3.08 1.11 16.20
CA VAL A 210 -2.06 0.59 15.28
C VAL A 210 -1.54 1.68 14.35
N LEU A 211 -2.44 2.44 13.72
CA LEU A 211 -2.05 3.52 12.81
C LEU A 211 -1.31 4.65 13.52
N THR A 212 -1.64 4.94 14.78
CA THR A 212 -0.94 5.94 15.59
C THR A 212 0.51 5.55 15.83
N GLU A 213 0.77 4.30 16.23
CA GLU A 213 2.14 3.80 16.43
C GLU A 213 2.92 3.75 15.11
N VAL A 214 2.29 3.33 14.02
CA VAL A 214 2.89 3.33 12.68
C VAL A 214 3.24 4.77 12.25
N GLY A 215 2.33 5.73 12.47
CA GLY A 215 2.56 7.14 12.18
C GLY A 215 3.70 7.74 13.01
N GLN A 216 3.80 7.39 14.29
CA GLN A 216 4.92 7.79 15.16
C GLN A 216 6.27 7.28 14.64
N TRP A 217 6.31 6.02 14.18
CA TRP A 217 7.50 5.45 13.56
C TRP A 217 7.83 6.14 12.23
N MET A 218 6.83 6.35 11.37
CA MET A 218 6.99 7.01 10.07
C MET A 218 7.51 8.45 10.19
N ARG A 219 7.16 9.20 11.25
CA ARG A 219 7.71 10.54 11.47
C ARG A 219 9.23 10.55 11.64
N ARG A 220 9.80 9.48 12.21
CA ARG A 220 11.23 9.37 12.50
C ARG A 220 11.99 8.60 11.42
N ASN A 221 11.33 7.65 10.78
CA ASN A 221 11.96 6.70 9.86
C ASN A 221 11.45 6.81 8.41
N GLY A 222 10.43 7.62 8.13
CA GLY A 222 9.78 7.68 6.82
C GLY A 222 10.71 8.01 5.66
N GLY A 223 11.85 8.67 5.91
CA GLY A 223 12.89 8.91 4.92
C GLY A 223 13.50 7.64 4.30
N SER A 224 13.39 6.48 4.96
CA SER A 224 13.78 5.18 4.41
C SER A 224 12.69 4.53 3.53
N ILE A 225 11.46 5.03 3.59
CA ILE A 225 10.30 4.46 2.89
C ILE A 225 9.95 5.32 1.67
N TYR A 226 9.85 6.63 1.85
CA TYR A 226 9.42 7.54 0.79
C TYR A 226 10.46 7.64 -0.33
N ALA A 227 10.02 7.33 -1.56
CA ALA A 227 10.87 7.32 -2.75
C ALA A 227 12.14 6.47 -2.54
N SER A 228 11.95 5.25 -2.06
CA SER A 228 12.98 4.22 -1.98
C SER A 228 13.34 3.69 -3.37
N ASP A 229 14.60 3.32 -3.54
CA ASP A 229 15.11 2.65 -4.72
C ASP A 229 14.97 1.13 -4.61
N PRO A 230 15.04 0.38 -5.74
CA PRO A 230 15.18 -1.07 -5.71
C PRO A 230 16.33 -1.51 -4.80
N CYS A 231 16.03 -2.39 -3.84
CA CYS A 231 16.99 -2.82 -2.83
C CYS A 231 17.34 -4.31 -3.00
N GLN A 232 18.56 -4.56 -3.46
CA GLN A 232 19.09 -5.91 -3.64
C GLN A 232 19.37 -6.64 -2.30
N PRO A 233 19.90 -5.98 -1.25
CA PRO A 233 20.07 -6.62 0.05
C PRO A 233 18.73 -7.12 0.60
N ARG A 234 18.66 -8.42 0.88
CA ARG A 234 17.40 -9.10 1.23
C ARG A 234 17.53 -10.13 2.34
N ARG A 235 18.72 -10.67 2.58
CA ARG A 235 18.90 -11.78 3.53
C ARG A 235 19.34 -11.27 4.89
N SER A 236 18.48 -11.47 5.88
CA SER A 236 18.79 -11.39 7.30
C SER A 236 17.75 -12.22 8.07
N ASN A 237 18.12 -12.72 9.25
CA ASN A 237 17.22 -13.48 10.12
C ASN A 237 16.41 -12.56 11.05
N TYR A 238 16.80 -11.29 11.17
CA TYR A 238 16.25 -10.37 12.17
C TYR A 238 16.03 -8.96 11.64
N ALA A 239 16.33 -8.72 10.35
CA ALA A 239 16.15 -7.42 9.73
C ALA A 239 15.59 -7.53 8.31
N SER A 240 14.98 -6.45 7.85
CA SER A 240 14.73 -6.20 6.43
C SER A 240 15.45 -4.94 5.99
N PHE A 241 15.44 -4.66 4.68
CA PHE A 241 16.21 -3.57 4.10
C PHE A 241 15.38 -2.74 3.13
N THR A 242 15.68 -1.45 3.06
CA THR A 242 15.33 -0.55 1.97
C THR A 242 16.59 0.23 1.55
N ARG A 243 16.55 0.90 0.39
CA ARG A 243 17.69 1.64 -0.14
C ARG A 243 17.27 3.00 -0.65
N LYS A 244 18.17 3.99 -0.53
CA LYS A 244 18.11 5.25 -1.28
C LYS A 244 19.50 5.73 -1.64
N GLY A 245 19.80 5.83 -2.93
CA GLY A 245 21.15 6.05 -3.45
C GLY A 245 22.14 5.04 -2.85
N ASN A 246 23.26 5.54 -2.32
CA ASN A 246 24.25 4.69 -1.66
C ASN A 246 23.95 4.46 -0.16
N THR A 247 22.76 4.81 0.33
CA THR A 247 22.35 4.55 1.72
C THR A 247 21.54 3.26 1.80
N LEU A 248 22.02 2.30 2.58
CA LEU A 248 21.26 1.12 2.98
C LEU A 248 20.56 1.39 4.31
N TYR A 249 19.26 1.21 4.38
CA TYR A 249 18.52 1.25 5.63
C TYR A 249 18.27 -0.19 6.10
N MET A 250 18.80 -0.52 7.27
CA MET A 250 18.57 -1.79 7.95
C MET A 250 17.48 -1.62 9.01
N HIS A 251 16.37 -2.30 8.82
CA HIS A 251 15.22 -2.30 9.74
C HIS A 251 15.30 -3.53 10.65
N VAL A 252 15.78 -3.35 11.87
CA VAL A 252 16.00 -4.42 12.85
C VAL A 252 14.70 -4.72 13.59
N HIS A 253 14.11 -5.89 13.31
CA HIS A 253 12.83 -6.36 13.88
C HIS A 253 13.01 -7.08 15.20
N PHE A 254 14.13 -7.78 15.36
CA PHE A 254 14.51 -8.48 16.58
C PHE A 254 15.83 -7.90 17.08
N TRP A 255 15.74 -7.04 18.10
CA TRP A 255 16.89 -6.29 18.60
C TRP A 255 17.84 -7.19 19.39
N PRO A 256 19.14 -7.23 19.07
CA PRO A 256 20.09 -8.15 19.69
C PRO A 256 20.77 -7.61 20.96
N GLY A 257 20.78 -6.29 21.18
CA GLY A 257 21.31 -5.66 22.40
C GLY A 257 22.83 -5.36 22.43
N ASP A 258 23.65 -5.99 21.58
CA ASP A 258 25.11 -5.81 21.60
C ASP A 258 25.72 -5.40 20.24
N TYR A 259 25.39 -6.14 19.18
CA TYR A 259 25.82 -5.90 17.83
C TYR A 259 24.82 -6.46 16.83
N VAL A 260 24.81 -5.89 15.63
CA VAL A 260 24.00 -6.39 14.51
C VAL A 260 24.87 -6.50 13.26
N VAL A 261 24.55 -7.44 12.37
CA VAL A 261 25.41 -7.78 11.22
C VAL A 261 24.64 -7.71 9.91
N VAL A 262 25.25 -7.09 8.91
CA VAL A 262 24.90 -7.27 7.50
C VAL A 262 25.94 -8.18 6.86
N ALA A 263 25.57 -9.45 6.64
CA ALA A 263 26.44 -10.41 5.99
C ALA A 263 26.49 -10.17 4.47
N GLY A 264 27.67 -10.30 3.89
CA GLY A 264 27.89 -10.22 2.44
C GLY A 264 27.72 -8.83 1.85
N LEU A 265 27.69 -7.76 2.65
CA LEU A 265 27.62 -6.39 2.15
C LEU A 265 28.92 -6.05 1.40
N GLN A 266 28.81 -5.82 0.09
CA GLN A 266 29.97 -5.67 -0.79
C GLN A 266 30.52 -4.24 -0.79
N ALA A 267 29.64 -3.24 -0.74
CA ALA A 267 30.05 -1.83 -0.70
C ALA A 267 30.68 -1.47 0.65
N GLN A 268 31.76 -0.67 0.66
CA GLN A 268 32.35 -0.20 1.90
C GLN A 268 31.42 0.80 2.61
N VAL A 269 31.11 0.55 3.88
CA VAL A 269 30.39 1.45 4.77
C VAL A 269 31.32 2.61 5.17
N LYS A 270 30.87 3.84 4.97
CA LYS A 270 31.58 5.07 5.37
C LYS A 270 31.06 5.62 6.69
N SER A 271 29.75 5.47 6.95
CA SER A 271 29.13 5.83 8.22
C SER A 271 27.93 4.96 8.54
N ALA A 272 27.66 4.78 9.84
CA ALA A 272 26.45 4.14 10.34
C ALA A 272 25.82 5.02 11.43
N ARG A 273 24.50 5.12 11.44
CA ARG A 273 23.75 5.89 12.45
C ARG A 273 22.35 5.34 12.69
N PHE A 274 21.79 5.55 13.88
CA PHE A 274 20.36 5.39 14.09
C PHE A 274 19.61 6.43 13.28
N LEU A 275 18.64 6.02 12.47
CA LEU A 275 17.92 6.94 11.59
C LEU A 275 17.11 7.96 12.40
N ALA A 276 16.44 7.50 13.47
CA ALA A 276 15.56 8.31 14.29
C ALA A 276 16.30 9.38 15.12
N SER A 277 17.43 9.04 15.75
CA SER A 277 18.18 9.96 16.63
C SER A 277 19.34 10.65 15.94
N GLY A 278 19.83 10.11 14.83
CA GLY A 278 21.06 10.57 14.17
C GLY A 278 22.36 10.16 14.89
N GLU A 279 22.26 9.47 16.02
CA GLU A 279 23.42 9.03 16.79
C GLU A 279 24.28 8.05 15.99
N LYS A 280 25.59 8.28 15.99
CA LYS A 280 26.57 7.48 15.24
C LYS A 280 26.74 6.10 15.88
N ILE A 281 26.86 5.09 15.03
CA ILE A 281 27.07 3.69 15.44
C ILE A 281 28.48 3.28 15.04
N ASN A 282 29.20 2.64 15.97
CA ASN A 282 30.50 2.06 15.68
C ASN A 282 30.34 0.85 14.75
N PHE A 283 31.27 0.66 13.82
CA PHE A 283 31.22 -0.48 12.93
C PHE A 283 32.60 -0.99 12.56
N GLN A 284 32.66 -2.27 12.22
CA GLN A 284 33.81 -2.93 11.62
C GLN A 284 33.32 -3.66 10.37
N GLN A 285 34.03 -3.51 9.26
CA GLN A 285 33.72 -4.23 8.03
C GLN A 285 34.93 -5.01 7.56
N ASP A 286 34.70 -6.29 7.29
CA ASP A 286 35.62 -7.17 6.59
C ASP A 286 34.99 -7.58 5.24
N LYS A 287 35.69 -8.38 4.43
CA LYS A 287 35.17 -8.84 3.13
C LYS A 287 33.90 -9.70 3.21
N TYR A 288 33.54 -10.21 4.39
CA TYR A 288 32.40 -11.09 4.59
C TYR A 288 31.19 -10.41 5.25
N ARG A 289 31.39 -9.30 5.97
CA ARG A 289 30.32 -8.66 6.75
C ARG A 289 30.66 -7.24 7.17
N ALA A 290 29.60 -6.44 7.36
CA ALA A 290 29.61 -5.25 8.20
C ALA A 290 28.99 -5.60 9.56
N ARG A 291 29.75 -5.42 10.65
CA ARG A 291 29.31 -5.61 12.04
C ARG A 291 29.18 -4.24 12.71
N LEU A 292 27.96 -3.88 13.07
CA LEU A 292 27.62 -2.68 13.83
C LEU A 292 27.67 -3.02 15.32
N THR A 293 28.45 -2.29 16.12
CA THR A 293 28.76 -2.62 17.52
C THR A 293 28.49 -1.46 18.47
N GLY A 294 28.55 -1.72 19.77
CA GLY A 294 28.29 -0.71 20.79
C GLY A 294 26.81 -0.32 20.83
N LEU A 295 25.94 -1.26 20.49
CA LEU A 295 24.50 -1.04 20.51
C LEU A 295 24.00 -1.07 21.97
N PRO A 296 22.93 -0.31 22.30
CA PRO A 296 22.28 -0.41 23.61
C PRO A 296 21.61 -1.77 23.80
N ALA A 297 21.53 -2.21 25.07
CA ALA A 297 20.86 -3.47 25.45
C ALA A 297 19.39 -3.50 24.99
N GLU A 298 18.69 -2.38 25.15
CA GLU A 298 17.31 -2.20 24.71
C GLU A 298 17.25 -1.52 23.34
N ALA A 299 16.20 -1.83 22.57
CA ALA A 299 15.99 -1.21 21.27
C ALA A 299 15.79 0.31 21.43
N PRO A 300 16.59 1.16 20.75
CA PRO A 300 16.47 2.61 20.89
C PRO A 300 15.23 3.18 20.18
N ASP A 301 14.55 2.35 19.38
CA ASP A 301 13.34 2.73 18.68
C ASP A 301 12.31 1.58 18.60
N HIS A 302 11.03 1.96 18.71
CA HIS A 302 9.86 1.09 18.65
C HIS A 302 8.95 1.49 17.48
N PRO A 303 8.28 0.53 16.79
CA PRO A 303 8.34 -0.93 17.00
C PRO A 303 9.51 -1.62 16.28
N VAL A 304 10.24 -0.90 15.43
CA VAL A 304 11.36 -1.38 14.62
C VAL A 304 12.48 -0.33 14.66
N THR A 305 13.70 -0.73 14.99
CA THR A 305 14.84 0.19 14.95
C THR A 305 15.43 0.24 13.55
N THR A 306 15.56 1.44 12.97
CA THR A 306 16.20 1.62 11.66
C THR A 306 17.59 2.20 11.80
N ILE A 307 18.56 1.56 11.16
CA ILE A 307 19.94 2.00 11.05
C ILE A 307 20.22 2.39 9.61
N ALA A 308 20.75 3.58 9.38
CA ALA A 308 21.23 4.03 8.08
C ALA A 308 22.74 3.74 7.96
N LEU A 309 23.13 3.04 6.90
CA LEU A 309 24.51 2.79 6.51
C LEU A 309 24.78 3.55 5.22
N ASP A 310 25.59 4.60 5.27
CA ASP A 310 26.01 5.31 4.07
C ASP A 310 27.22 4.56 3.48
N CYS A 311 27.06 4.04 2.27
CA CYS A 311 28.06 3.26 1.56
C CYS A 311 28.77 4.10 0.50
N GLU A 312 29.94 3.64 0.07
CA GLU A 312 30.72 4.31 -0.98
C GLU A 312 30.10 4.21 -2.37
N SER A 313 29.34 3.14 -2.59
CA SER A 313 28.67 2.78 -3.84
C SER A 313 27.32 2.15 -3.51
N GLU A 314 26.57 1.77 -4.55
CA GLU A 314 25.28 1.11 -4.37
C GLU A 314 25.44 -0.16 -3.51
N PRO A 315 24.73 -0.26 -2.37
CA PRO A 315 24.85 -1.42 -1.49
C PRO A 315 24.24 -2.68 -2.12
N THR A 316 25.09 -3.68 -2.36
CA THR A 316 24.71 -5.03 -2.77
C THR A 316 25.16 -6.08 -1.75
N GLN A 317 24.47 -7.22 -1.76
CA GLN A 317 24.66 -8.31 -0.82
C GLN A 317 24.96 -9.64 -1.55
N ASP A 318 26.12 -10.23 -1.29
CA ASP A 318 26.49 -11.58 -1.76
C ASP A 318 26.71 -12.55 -0.59
N ASN A 319 25.65 -13.25 -0.21
CA ASN A 319 25.73 -14.29 0.82
C ASN A 319 26.28 -15.62 0.30
N ILE A 320 26.31 -15.85 -1.01
CA ILE A 320 26.84 -17.09 -1.58
C ILE A 320 28.37 -17.05 -1.50
N PHE A 321 28.98 -15.91 -1.80
CA PHE A 321 30.39 -15.66 -1.54
C PHE A 321 30.75 -15.94 -0.08
N VAL A 322 30.01 -15.36 0.88
CA VAL A 322 30.26 -15.61 2.31
C VAL A 322 30.18 -17.10 2.65
N ARG A 323 29.19 -17.82 2.11
CA ARG A 323 29.05 -19.26 2.37
C ARG A 323 30.21 -20.08 1.83
N LYS A 324 30.75 -19.71 0.67
CA LYS A 324 31.87 -20.42 0.01
C LYS A 324 33.21 -20.09 0.64
N GLU A 325 33.46 -18.80 0.87
CA GLU A 325 34.81 -18.28 1.09
C GLU A 325 35.12 -17.94 2.55
N LYS A 326 34.12 -17.88 3.44
CA LYS A 326 34.37 -17.58 4.85
C LYS A 326 34.95 -18.82 5.55
N PRO A 327 36.18 -18.74 6.11
CA PRO A 327 36.74 -19.84 6.87
C PRO A 327 35.82 -20.23 8.02
N ARG A 328 35.65 -21.53 8.23
CA ARG A 328 34.90 -22.09 9.36
C ARG A 328 35.94 -22.69 10.28
N GLU A 329 36.26 -21.97 11.35
CA GLU A 329 37.17 -22.50 12.37
C GLU A 329 36.59 -23.79 12.95
N GLY A 330 37.41 -24.84 13.04
CA GLY A 330 37.02 -26.14 13.59
C GLY A 330 36.46 -27.16 12.60
N VAL A 331 36.62 -26.94 11.28
CA VAL A 331 36.45 -27.97 10.25
C VAL A 331 37.73 -28.13 9.44
#